data_AF-A0A2P5DPB3-F1
#
_entry.id   AF-A0A2P5DPB3-F1
#
_cell.length_a   1.000
_cell.length_b   1.000
_cell.length_c   1.000
_cell.angle_alpha   90.00
_cell.angle_beta   90.00
_cell.angle_gamma   90.00
#
_symmetry.space_group_name_H-M   'P 1'
#
loop_
_entity.id
_entity.type
_entity.pdbx_description
1 polymer ?
#
loop_
_entity_poly.entity_id
_entity_poly.type
_entity_poly.pdbx_seq_one_letter_code
_entity_poly.pdbx_strand_id
1 'polypeptide(L)'
;MACTDSRLEKKQEETIYEVLKAHGLPMGLLPKGVKEFDIDESGRFQVYLDQACNAKFENELHYDRNVSGTLSYGQIGALSGISAQELFLWFPVKGIRVDIPSSGLIYFDVGVVFKQFSLSLFETPPDCVAVRTLEQSNAQEAGAVSKSKYGKLRYRLDHDSFGRNAV
;
A
#
# COMPACT_ATOMS: atom_id res chain seq x y z
N MET A 1 -34.12 -23.42 34.79
CA MET A 1 -33.92 -23.57 33.34
C MET A 1 -33.69 -22.18 32.77
N ALA A 2 -32.44 -21.82 32.52
CA ALA A 2 -32.08 -20.60 31.80
C ALA A 2 -30.94 -21.00 30.87
N CYS A 3 -31.25 -21.18 29.58
CA CYS A 3 -30.22 -21.21 28.55
C CYS A 3 -29.82 -19.74 28.37
N THR A 4 -28.75 -19.32 29.03
CA THR A 4 -28.11 -18.05 28.70
C THR A 4 -27.59 -18.16 27.27
N ASP A 5 -28.14 -17.31 26.40
CA ASP A 5 -27.73 -17.14 25.01
C ASP A 5 -26.26 -16.71 24.96
N SER A 6 -25.38 -17.67 24.69
CA SER A 6 -23.95 -17.49 24.57
C SER A 6 -23.51 -16.90 23.22
N ARG A 7 -24.47 -16.41 22.40
CA ARG A 7 -24.19 -15.87 21.06
C ARG A 7 -23.76 -14.40 21.05
N LEU A 8 -23.88 -13.69 22.18
CA LEU A 8 -23.50 -12.26 22.28
C LEU A 8 -22.12 -12.01 22.91
N GLU A 9 -21.42 -13.03 23.40
CA GLU A 9 -20.06 -12.89 23.98
C GLU A 9 -18.94 -13.50 23.12
N LYS A 10 -19.27 -13.97 21.92
CA LYS A 10 -18.29 -14.35 20.89
C LYS A 10 -18.17 -13.32 19.76
N LYS A 11 -18.21 -12.02 20.09
CA LYS A 11 -17.48 -11.02 19.29
C LYS A 11 -16.01 -11.05 19.75
N GLN A 12 -15.40 -12.22 19.64
CA GLN A 12 -13.95 -12.36 19.71
C GLN A 12 -13.43 -11.36 18.68
N GLU A 13 -12.65 -10.36 19.10
CA GLU A 13 -12.23 -9.20 18.30
C GLU A 13 -11.83 -9.63 16.89
N GLU A 14 -12.80 -9.69 15.97
CA GLU A 14 -12.55 -10.13 14.61
C GLU A 14 -11.56 -9.15 14.06
N THR A 15 -10.46 -9.63 13.51
CA THR A 15 -9.49 -8.74 12.89
C THR A 15 -9.98 -8.41 11.49
N ILE A 16 -9.61 -7.25 10.94
CA ILE A 16 -9.90 -6.94 9.54
C ILE A 16 -9.40 -8.03 8.58
N TYR A 17 -8.33 -8.73 8.93
CA TYR A 17 -7.80 -9.86 8.15
C TYR A 17 -8.76 -11.05 8.08
N GLU A 18 -9.44 -11.34 9.18
CA GLU A 18 -10.48 -12.39 9.23
C GLU A 18 -11.71 -11.98 8.44
N VAL A 19 -12.09 -10.69 8.51
CA VAL A 19 -13.18 -10.13 7.70
C VAL A 19 -12.87 -10.25 6.21
N LEU A 20 -11.65 -9.89 5.77
CA LEU A 20 -11.22 -10.07 4.38
C LEU A 20 -11.34 -11.53 3.95
N LYS A 21 -10.84 -12.45 4.77
CA LYS A 21 -10.88 -13.89 4.50
C LYS A 21 -12.33 -14.41 4.39
N ALA A 22 -13.22 -13.97 5.28
CA ALA A 22 -14.63 -14.31 5.23
C ALA A 22 -15.32 -13.82 3.94
N HIS A 23 -14.84 -12.72 3.37
CA HIS A 23 -15.29 -12.19 2.07
C HIS A 23 -14.53 -12.78 0.88
N GLY A 24 -13.78 -13.87 1.04
CA GLY A 24 -13.07 -14.52 -0.06
C GLY A 24 -11.87 -13.72 -0.59
N LEU A 25 -11.36 -12.76 0.18
CA LEU A 25 -10.22 -11.94 -0.16
C LEU A 25 -9.00 -12.34 0.67
N PRO A 26 -7.78 -12.23 0.10
CA PRO A 26 -6.57 -12.58 0.83
C PRO A 26 -6.28 -11.53 1.92
N MET A 27 -5.82 -11.98 3.08
CA MET A 27 -5.59 -11.12 4.25
C MET A 27 -4.46 -10.10 4.03
N GLY A 28 -3.49 -10.39 3.16
CA GLY A 28 -2.37 -9.50 2.87
C GLY A 28 -2.65 -8.35 1.92
N LEU A 29 -3.93 -8.06 1.63
CA LEU A 29 -4.31 -6.79 0.98
C LEU A 29 -4.03 -5.57 1.87
N LEU A 30 -4.05 -5.77 3.19
CA LEU A 30 -3.72 -4.73 4.16
C LEU A 30 -2.40 -5.05 4.87
N PRO A 31 -1.59 -4.03 5.18
CA PRO A 31 -0.33 -4.21 5.89
C PRO A 31 -0.57 -4.58 7.35
N LYS A 32 0.45 -5.18 7.98
CA LYS A 32 0.48 -5.35 9.43
C LYS A 32 0.39 -3.99 10.14
N GLY A 33 -0.10 -4.01 11.38
CA GLY A 33 -0.10 -2.82 12.24
C GLY A 33 -1.34 -1.95 12.15
N VAL A 34 -2.44 -2.47 11.59
CA VAL A 34 -3.78 -1.90 11.76
C VAL A 34 -4.07 -1.72 13.24
N LYS A 35 -4.36 -0.47 13.64
CA LYS A 35 -4.65 -0.12 15.03
C LYS A 35 -6.12 -0.34 15.36
N GLU A 36 -6.96 0.16 14.48
CA GLU A 36 -8.40 0.18 14.64
C GLU A 36 -9.04 -0.04 13.27
N PHE A 37 -10.21 -0.66 13.26
CA PHE A 37 -11.02 -0.75 12.07
C PHE A 37 -12.50 -0.73 12.45
N ASP A 38 -13.32 -0.28 11.51
CA ASP A 38 -14.77 -0.28 11.58
C ASP A 38 -15.31 -0.91 10.29
N ILE A 39 -16.42 -1.64 10.41
CA ILE A 39 -17.17 -2.15 9.28
C ILE A 39 -18.66 -2.12 9.61
N ASP A 40 -19.46 -1.58 8.69
CA ASP A 40 -20.91 -1.55 8.82
C ASP A 40 -21.59 -2.77 8.13
N GLU A 41 -22.88 -2.93 8.38
CA GLU A 41 -23.69 -4.02 7.80
C GLU A 41 -23.78 -3.97 6.27
N SER A 42 -23.47 -2.81 5.66
CA SER A 42 -23.41 -2.68 4.19
C SER A 42 -22.07 -3.08 3.59
N GLY A 43 -21.11 -3.49 4.44
CA GLY A 43 -19.75 -3.87 4.05
C GLY A 43 -18.81 -2.69 3.87
N ARG A 44 -19.23 -1.45 4.16
CA ARG A 44 -18.30 -0.31 4.14
C ARG A 44 -17.38 -0.43 5.33
N PHE A 45 -16.08 -0.41 5.06
CA PHE A 45 -15.06 -0.50 6.10
C PHE A 45 -14.14 0.71 6.09
N GLN A 46 -13.55 0.97 7.25
CA GLN A 46 -12.46 1.90 7.40
C GLN A 46 -11.41 1.32 8.33
N VAL A 47 -10.14 1.49 7.96
CA VAL A 47 -8.98 0.96 8.65
C VAL A 47 -8.04 2.11 8.96
N TYR A 48 -7.54 2.13 10.19
CA TYR A 48 -6.64 3.15 10.70
C TYR A 48 -5.26 2.56 10.97
N LEU A 49 -4.28 3.04 10.22
CA LEU A 49 -2.86 2.79 10.43
C LEU A 49 -2.29 3.87 11.36
N ASP A 50 -1.14 3.57 11.97
CA ASP A 50 -0.41 4.53 12.81
C ASP A 50 0.06 5.74 11.98
N GLN A 51 0.53 5.48 10.76
CA GLN A 51 1.05 6.47 9.82
C GLN A 51 0.97 5.94 8.38
N ALA A 52 1.08 6.84 7.41
CA ALA A 52 1.19 6.46 6.01
C ALA A 52 2.51 5.70 5.75
N CYS A 53 2.47 4.66 4.95
CA CYS A 53 3.58 3.74 4.78
C CYS A 53 3.58 3.06 3.41
N ASN A 54 4.74 2.51 3.01
CA ASN A 54 4.89 1.75 1.78
C ASN A 54 5.16 0.28 2.11
N ALA A 55 4.49 -0.62 1.38
CA ALA A 55 4.78 -2.04 1.39
C ALA A 55 5.38 -2.46 0.05
N LYS A 56 6.39 -3.33 0.09
CA LYS A 56 7.04 -3.86 -1.10
C LYS A 56 6.45 -5.23 -1.46
N PHE A 57 5.86 -5.32 -2.64
CA PHE A 57 5.51 -6.57 -3.31
C PHE A 57 6.39 -6.70 -4.59
N GLU A 58 5.83 -7.23 -5.68
CA GLU A 58 6.43 -7.06 -7.02
C GLU A 58 6.60 -5.56 -7.32
N ASN A 59 5.53 -4.79 -7.12
CA ASN A 59 5.53 -3.33 -7.16
C ASN A 59 5.34 -2.74 -5.75
N GLU A 60 5.61 -1.44 -5.57
CA GLU A 60 5.33 -0.76 -4.31
C GLU A 60 3.86 -0.39 -4.21
N LEU A 61 3.27 -0.63 -3.04
CA LEU A 61 1.95 -0.11 -2.66
C LEU A 61 2.14 0.91 -1.54
N HIS A 62 1.55 2.09 -1.73
CA HIS A 62 1.43 3.12 -0.72
C HIS A 62 0.08 2.98 -0.02
N TYR A 63 0.11 3.03 1.30
CA TYR A 63 -1.06 3.06 2.17
C TYR A 63 -1.09 4.38 2.92
N ASP A 64 -2.20 5.09 2.79
CA ASP A 64 -2.49 6.25 3.61
C ASP A 64 -2.78 5.82 5.06
N ARG A 65 -2.74 6.78 5.98
CA ARG A 65 -3.12 6.52 7.38
C ARG A 65 -4.53 5.94 7.51
N ASN A 66 -5.45 6.38 6.66
CA ASN A 66 -6.83 5.93 6.65
C ASN A 66 -7.12 5.25 5.31
N VAL A 67 -7.49 3.98 5.37
CA VAL A 67 -7.89 3.19 4.20
C VAL A 67 -9.37 2.85 4.32
N SER A 68 -10.13 3.02 3.25
CA SER A 68 -11.56 2.73 3.26
C SER A 68 -12.03 2.09 1.96
N GLY A 69 -13.10 1.32 2.03
CA GLY A 69 -13.72 0.73 0.85
C GLY A 69 -15.05 0.06 1.18
N THR A 70 -15.64 -0.61 0.20
CA THR A 70 -16.84 -1.43 0.38
C THR A 70 -16.51 -2.87 0.03
N LEU A 71 -16.70 -3.77 0.99
CA LEU A 71 -16.50 -5.19 0.84
C LEU A 71 -17.73 -5.87 0.25
N SER A 72 -17.47 -6.74 -0.71
CA SER A 72 -18.40 -7.75 -1.20
C SER A 72 -17.63 -9.04 -1.41
N TYR A 73 -18.33 -10.16 -1.59
CA TYR A 73 -17.65 -11.44 -1.79
C TYR A 73 -16.72 -11.40 -3.02
N GLY A 74 -15.43 -11.65 -2.80
CA GLY A 74 -14.35 -11.63 -3.79
C GLY A 74 -13.93 -10.24 -4.26
N GLN A 75 -14.41 -9.15 -3.66
CA GLN A 75 -14.14 -7.81 -4.18
C GLN A 75 -14.16 -6.71 -3.10
N ILE A 76 -13.29 -5.71 -3.29
CA ILE A 76 -13.35 -4.41 -2.63
C ILE A 76 -13.66 -3.35 -3.70
N GLY A 77 -14.75 -2.63 -3.54
CA GLY A 77 -15.12 -1.48 -4.37
C GLY A 77 -14.91 -0.15 -3.65
N ALA A 78 -14.98 0.95 -4.39
CA ALA A 78 -14.87 2.31 -3.85
C ALA A 78 -13.67 2.51 -2.91
N LEU A 79 -12.55 1.85 -3.24
CA LEU A 79 -11.36 1.84 -2.42
C LEU A 79 -10.66 3.21 -2.45
N SER A 80 -10.22 3.65 -1.28
CA SER A 80 -9.48 4.89 -1.06
C SER A 80 -8.37 4.65 -0.05
N GLY A 81 -7.30 5.44 -0.15
CA GLY A 81 -6.14 5.35 0.74
C GLY A 81 -5.08 4.32 0.30
N ILE A 82 -5.19 3.75 -0.91
CA ILE A 82 -4.20 2.84 -1.47
C ILE A 82 -3.79 3.35 -2.85
N SER A 83 -2.47 3.43 -3.10
CA SER A 83 -1.92 3.75 -4.42
C SER A 83 -0.86 2.72 -4.82
N ALA A 84 -0.84 2.33 -6.09
CA ALA A 84 0.15 1.43 -6.66
C ALA A 84 1.17 2.21 -7.50
N GLN A 85 2.45 1.85 -7.37
CA GLN A 85 3.53 2.45 -8.16
C GLN A 85 3.65 1.77 -9.53
N GLU A 86 3.77 2.57 -10.58
CA GLU A 86 4.06 2.12 -11.95
C GLU A 86 4.97 3.14 -12.65
N LEU A 87 6.09 2.68 -13.23
CA LEU A 87 7.10 3.54 -13.86
C LEU A 87 7.38 4.84 -13.07
N PHE A 88 7.56 4.73 -11.75
CA PHE A 88 7.80 5.83 -10.81
C PHE A 88 6.61 6.77 -10.50
N LEU A 89 5.44 6.52 -11.09
CA LEU A 89 4.20 7.26 -10.83
C LEU A 89 3.28 6.49 -9.88
N TRP A 90 2.55 7.19 -9.03
CA TRP A 90 1.56 6.60 -8.13
C TRP A 90 0.17 6.70 -8.73
N PHE A 91 -0.53 5.57 -8.80
CA PHE A 91 -1.90 5.49 -9.30
C PHE A 91 -2.84 5.03 -8.19
N PRO A 92 -3.95 5.73 -7.96
CA PRO A 92 -4.90 5.34 -6.93
C PRO A 92 -5.57 4.01 -7.29
N VAL A 93 -5.69 3.11 -6.31
CA VAL A 93 -6.40 1.84 -6.47
C VAL A 93 -7.86 2.07 -6.07
N LYS A 94 -8.78 1.93 -7.02
CA LYS A 94 -10.23 2.17 -6.83
C LYS A 94 -11.01 0.91 -6.48
N GLY A 95 -10.43 -0.26 -6.73
CA GLY A 95 -11.02 -1.54 -6.38
C GLY A 95 -10.04 -2.68 -6.54
N ILE A 96 -10.36 -3.79 -5.88
CA ILE A 96 -9.58 -5.03 -5.90
C ILE A 96 -10.56 -6.18 -6.08
N ARG A 97 -10.29 -7.14 -6.96
CA ARG A 97 -11.15 -8.32 -7.14
C ARG A 97 -10.35 -9.59 -7.41
N VAL A 98 -10.89 -10.72 -6.99
CA VAL A 98 -10.42 -12.06 -7.35
C VAL A 98 -11.48 -12.75 -8.23
N ASP A 99 -11.04 -13.67 -9.09
CA ASP A 99 -11.99 -14.47 -9.87
C ASP A 99 -12.65 -15.55 -8.99
N ILE A 100 -13.89 -15.92 -9.32
CA ILE A 100 -14.63 -16.99 -8.64
C ILE A 100 -15.19 -17.94 -9.71
N PRO A 101 -14.73 -19.20 -9.79
CA PRO A 101 -13.69 -19.83 -8.96
C PRO A 101 -12.31 -19.19 -9.20
N SER A 102 -11.43 -19.27 -8.19
CA SER A 102 -10.12 -18.61 -8.24
C SER A 102 -9.27 -19.09 -9.41
N SER A 103 -8.81 -18.13 -10.22
CA SER A 103 -7.81 -18.33 -11.27
C SER A 103 -6.36 -18.31 -10.74
N GLY A 104 -6.19 -18.04 -9.44
CA GLY A 104 -4.88 -17.73 -8.83
C GLY A 104 -4.41 -16.30 -9.09
N LEU A 105 -5.23 -15.45 -9.70
CA LEU A 105 -4.94 -14.05 -9.99
C LEU A 105 -5.78 -13.10 -9.15
N ILE A 106 -5.26 -11.90 -8.95
CA ILE A 106 -5.95 -10.79 -8.32
C ILE A 106 -5.77 -9.52 -9.16
N TYR A 107 -6.84 -8.74 -9.26
CA TYR A 107 -6.93 -7.58 -10.15
C TYR A 107 -7.11 -6.30 -9.36
N PHE A 108 -6.25 -5.32 -9.59
CA PHE A 108 -6.29 -4.00 -8.98
C PHE A 108 -6.76 -3.00 -10.03
N ASP A 109 -7.89 -2.35 -9.78
CA ASP A 109 -8.41 -1.27 -10.63
C ASP A 109 -7.66 0.02 -10.33
N VAL A 110 -6.84 0.48 -11.28
CA VAL A 110 -6.12 1.75 -11.21
C VAL A 110 -6.76 2.83 -12.09
N GLY A 111 -8.06 2.69 -12.40
CA GLY A 111 -8.90 3.64 -13.12
C GLY A 111 -9.07 3.33 -14.60
N VAL A 112 -7.98 3.31 -15.37
CA VAL A 112 -8.05 3.09 -16.84
C VAL A 112 -7.89 1.61 -17.20
N VAL A 113 -7.20 0.85 -16.35
CA VAL A 113 -6.87 -0.56 -16.60
C VAL A 113 -6.81 -1.32 -15.28
N PHE A 114 -6.98 -2.64 -15.37
CA PHE A 114 -6.73 -3.55 -14.26
C PHE A 114 -5.28 -4.06 -14.29
N LYS A 115 -4.55 -3.83 -13.19
CA LYS A 115 -3.27 -4.50 -12.94
C LYS A 115 -3.52 -5.91 -12.44
N GLN A 116 -2.73 -6.86 -12.92
CA GLN A 116 -2.86 -8.27 -12.57
C GLN A 116 -1.66 -8.67 -11.73
N PHE A 117 -1.92 -9.40 -10.65
CA PHE A 117 -0.89 -9.93 -9.77
C PHE A 117 -1.21 -11.39 -9.44
N SER A 118 -0.20 -12.14 -9.02
CA SER A 118 -0.43 -13.46 -8.42
C SER A 118 -1.14 -13.29 -7.07
N LEU A 119 -2.21 -14.04 -6.85
CA LEU A 119 -2.96 -14.02 -5.59
C LEU A 119 -2.07 -14.40 -4.40
N SER A 120 -1.09 -15.29 -4.62
CA SER A 120 -0.15 -15.76 -3.59
C SER A 120 0.70 -14.65 -2.96
N LEU A 121 0.92 -13.53 -3.66
CA LEU A 121 1.68 -12.39 -3.14
C LEU A 121 0.98 -11.74 -1.94
N PHE A 122 -0.33 -11.91 -1.82
CA PHE A 122 -1.16 -11.26 -0.80
C PHE A 122 -1.63 -12.24 0.28
N GLU A 123 -1.10 -13.46 0.34
CA GLU A 123 -1.54 -14.44 1.35
C GLU A 123 -1.21 -14.02 2.78
N THR A 124 -0.12 -13.28 2.97
CA THR A 124 0.34 -12.82 4.28
C THR A 124 0.41 -11.29 4.31
N PRO A 125 -0.09 -10.62 5.38
CA PRO A 125 0.08 -9.19 5.57
C PRO A 125 1.54 -8.76 5.47
N PRO A 126 1.88 -7.80 4.59
CA PRO A 126 3.25 -7.32 4.47
C PRO A 126 3.64 -6.45 5.66
N ASP A 127 4.94 -6.33 5.89
CA ASP A 127 5.47 -5.25 6.72
C ASP A 127 5.40 -3.93 5.96
N CYS A 128 5.09 -2.84 6.66
CA CYS A 128 4.92 -1.52 6.06
C CYS A 128 5.95 -0.55 6.62
N VAL A 129 6.68 0.11 5.73
CA VAL A 129 7.74 1.05 6.09
C VAL A 129 7.19 2.46 6.02
N ALA A 130 7.21 3.16 7.16
CA ALA A 130 6.74 4.53 7.27
C ALA A 130 7.35 5.45 6.19
N VAL A 131 6.50 6.23 5.52
CA VAL A 131 6.99 7.28 4.62
C VAL A 131 7.45 8.44 5.48
N ARG A 132 8.74 8.75 5.44
CA ARG A 132 9.28 9.92 6.12
C ARG A 132 8.90 11.16 5.33
N THR A 133 7.87 11.88 5.77
CA THR A 133 7.60 13.22 5.26
C THR A 133 8.75 14.13 5.69
N LEU A 134 9.57 14.56 4.74
CA LEU A 134 10.65 15.52 4.98
C LEU A 134 10.08 16.94 5.09
N GLU A 135 9.22 17.22 6.06
CA GLU A 135 8.73 18.57 6.41
C GLU A 135 8.33 18.55 7.90
N GLN A 136 8.83 19.34 8.87
CA GLN A 136 9.72 20.50 8.94
C GLN A 136 10.42 20.49 10.32
N SER A 137 11.74 20.66 10.38
CA SER A 137 12.45 21.09 11.59
C SER A 137 12.96 22.52 11.38
N ASN A 138 12.10 23.52 11.65
CA ASN A 138 12.56 24.89 11.86
C ASN A 138 12.70 25.15 13.36
N ALA A 139 13.89 24.86 13.88
CA ALA A 139 14.54 25.56 14.99
C ALA A 139 16.05 25.20 14.96
N GLN A 140 16.90 26.23 14.90
CA GLN A 140 18.37 26.20 14.98
C GLN A 140 18.87 25.29 16.14
N GLU A 141 20.03 24.62 16.11
CA GLU A 141 21.35 25.06 15.65
C GLU A 141 22.37 23.89 15.56
N ALA A 142 23.39 24.08 14.71
CA ALA A 142 24.75 23.52 14.75
C ALA A 142 25.02 21.99 14.66
N GLY A 143 25.53 21.59 13.48
CA GLY A 143 26.75 20.77 13.40
C GLY A 143 26.59 19.27 13.12
N ALA A 144 26.66 18.86 11.86
CA ALA A 144 27.52 17.78 11.36
C ALA A 144 27.28 17.54 9.86
N VAL A 145 28.26 17.90 9.04
CA VAL A 145 28.32 17.55 7.62
C VAL A 145 28.61 16.05 7.50
N SER A 146 27.60 15.25 7.16
CA SER A 146 27.79 13.85 6.76
C SER A 146 27.95 13.78 5.25
N LYS A 147 29.19 13.63 4.78
CA LYS A 147 29.52 13.48 3.36
C LYS A 147 29.03 12.11 2.86
N SER A 148 27.94 12.06 2.11
CA SER A 148 27.60 10.88 1.31
C SER A 148 28.47 10.86 0.05
N LYS A 149 29.35 9.85 -0.04
CA LYS A 149 30.06 9.51 -1.28
C LYS A 149 29.07 8.79 -2.20
N TYR A 150 28.49 9.49 -3.16
CA TYR A 150 27.97 8.87 -4.38
C TYR A 150 28.10 9.83 -5.54
N GLY A 151 28.81 9.41 -6.60
CA GLY A 151 28.88 10.14 -7.87
C GLY A 151 30.30 10.42 -8.37
N LYS A 152 30.96 9.39 -8.94
CA LYS A 152 32.01 9.62 -9.95
C LYS A 152 31.95 8.55 -11.02
N LEU A 153 30.91 8.62 -11.86
CA LEU A 153 30.94 8.03 -13.20
C LEU A 153 31.28 9.14 -14.18
N ARG A 154 32.54 9.19 -14.60
CA ARG A 154 32.99 10.02 -15.72
C ARG A 154 32.83 9.19 -16.99
N TYR A 155 31.78 9.45 -17.76
CA TYR A 155 31.77 9.12 -19.19
C TYR A 155 32.47 10.25 -19.94
N ARG A 156 33.55 9.92 -20.64
CA ARG A 156 34.27 10.82 -21.52
C ARG A 156 33.60 10.73 -22.89
N LEU A 157 32.72 11.68 -23.18
CA LEU A 157 32.29 11.98 -24.54
C LEU A 157 33.29 12.98 -25.11
N ASP A 158 34.26 12.50 -25.88
CA ASP A 158 35.10 13.36 -26.71
C ASP A 158 34.32 13.62 -28.01
N HIS A 159 33.70 14.79 -28.11
CA HIS A 159 33.20 15.33 -29.38
C HIS A 159 33.91 16.66 -29.66
N ASP A 160 34.91 16.54 -30.53
CA ASP A 160 35.35 17.43 -31.60
C ASP A 160 35.16 18.97 -31.55
N SER A 161 36.28 19.61 -31.90
CA SER A 161 36.42 20.83 -32.73
C SER A 161 35.86 22.18 -32.23
N PHE A 162 36.74 23.19 -32.14
CA PHE A 162 36.70 24.40 -32.99
C PHE A 162 37.87 25.34 -32.63
N GLY A 163 38.63 25.75 -33.65
CA GLY A 163 39.89 26.46 -33.51
C GLY A 163 39.81 27.92 -33.02
N ARG A 164 40.98 28.53 -32.86
CA ARG A 164 41.21 29.97 -33.05
C ARG A 164 42.72 30.26 -33.17
N ASN A 165 43.03 31.04 -34.20
CA ASN A 165 44.33 31.63 -34.54
C ASN A 165 44.77 32.74 -33.57
N ALA A 166 46.02 33.18 -33.79
CA ALA A 166 46.64 34.48 -33.46
C ALA A 166 47.34 34.53 -32.09
N VAL A 167 48.57 35.03 -31.92
CA VAL A 167 49.47 35.88 -32.74
C VAL A 167 50.91 35.39 -32.53
#